data_AF-A0A1H3YFJ5-F1
#
_entry.id   AF-A0A1H3YFJ5-F1
#
_cell.length_a   1.000
_cell.length_b   1.000
_cell.length_c   1.000
_cell.angle_alpha   90.00
_cell.angle_beta   90.00
_cell.angle_gamma   90.00
#
_symmetry.space_group_name_H-M   'P 1'
#
loop_
_entity.id
_entity.type
_entity.pdbx_description
1 polymer ?
#
loop_
_entity_poly.entity_id
_entity_poly.type
_entity_poly.pdbx_seq_one_letter_code
_entity_poly.pdbx_strand_id
1 'polypeptide(L)'
;MTGIPESTISDWKRKGKTPGADKIVEVCKALEINPSELLEISEKKTSVSSSYSEYSDLIEKFRKLDLGKQQKLVRYLDLLLLENGEY
;
A
#
# COMPACT_ATOMS: atom_id res chain seq x y z
N MET A 1 18.78 18.21 11.19
CA MET A 1 18.39 18.70 9.83
C MET A 1 19.00 17.76 8.81
N THR A 2 18.24 17.30 7.82
CA THR A 2 18.64 16.22 6.89
C THR A 2 19.58 16.65 5.77
N GLY A 3 20.00 17.92 5.71
CA GLY A 3 20.82 18.43 4.60
C GLY A 3 20.18 18.31 3.21
N ILE A 4 18.91 17.89 3.12
CA ILE A 4 18.16 17.73 1.88
C ILE A 4 17.20 18.93 1.75
N PRO A 5 17.24 19.67 0.64
CA PRO A 5 16.29 20.76 0.41
C PRO A 5 14.84 20.23 0.35
N GLU A 6 13.89 20.96 0.93
CA GLU A 6 12.46 20.59 0.83
C GLU A 6 11.97 20.52 -0.62
N SER A 7 12.52 21.38 -1.50
CA SER A 7 12.25 21.33 -2.94
C SER A 7 12.65 19.99 -3.57
N THR A 8 13.71 19.35 -3.07
CA THR A 8 14.19 18.04 -3.54
C THR A 8 13.27 16.91 -3.06
N ILE A 9 12.83 16.98 -1.80
CA ILE A 9 11.85 16.02 -1.24
C ILE A 9 10.51 16.12 -1.99
N SER A 10 10.07 17.34 -2.28
CA SER A 10 8.86 17.61 -3.06
C SER A 10 8.96 17.05 -4.49
N ASP A 11 10.14 17.17 -5.11
CA ASP A 11 10.39 16.59 -6.43
C ASP A 11 10.40 15.05 -6.43
N TRP A 12 10.92 14.39 -5.39
CA TRP A 12 10.79 12.92 -5.25
C TRP A 12 9.32 12.51 -5.16
N LYS A 13 8.54 13.22 -4.35
CA LYS A 13 7.10 12.95 -4.15
C LYS A 13 6.28 13.19 -5.43
N ARG A 14 6.52 14.28 -6.16
CA ARG A 14 5.70 14.69 -7.31
C ARG A 14 6.12 14.02 -8.63
N LYS A 15 7.42 13.80 -8.82
CA LYS A 15 7.97 13.27 -10.09
C LYS A 15 8.22 11.76 -10.06
N GLY A 16 7.87 11.09 -8.96
CA GLY A 16 8.10 9.65 -8.80
C GLY A 16 9.57 9.24 -8.92
N LYS A 17 10.50 10.13 -8.56
CA LYS A 17 11.94 9.85 -8.61
C LYS A 17 12.36 9.08 -7.38
N THR A 18 13.06 7.97 -7.58
CA THR A 18 13.67 7.20 -6.49
C THR A 18 14.90 7.94 -5.96
N PRO A 19 14.94 8.30 -4.66
CA PRO A 19 16.14 8.85 -4.06
C PRO A 19 17.27 7.81 -4.02
N GLY A 20 18.52 8.27 -4.13
CA GLY A 20 19.71 7.40 -3.97
C GLY A 20 19.88 6.91 -2.53
N ALA A 21 20.62 5.81 -2.35
CA ALA A 21 20.81 5.14 -1.06
C ALA A 21 21.32 6.07 0.06
N ASP A 22 22.26 6.96 -0.25
CA ASP A 22 22.80 7.93 0.71
C ASP A 22 21.70 8.85 1.28
N LYS A 23 20.72 9.21 0.44
CA LYS A 23 19.60 10.07 0.83
C LYS A 23 18.53 9.32 1.61
N ILE A 24 18.35 8.03 1.33
CA ILE A 24 17.47 7.16 2.12
C ILE A 24 17.98 7.07 3.56
N VAL A 25 19.29 6.87 3.75
CA VAL A 25 19.91 6.80 5.09
C VAL A 25 19.74 8.12 5.85
N GLU A 26 19.90 9.26 5.18
CA GLU A 26 19.72 10.59 5.77
C GLU A 26 18.27 10.83 6.22
N VAL A 27 17.29 10.34 5.44
CA VAL A 27 15.86 10.38 5.80
C VAL A 27 15.57 9.44 6.98
N CYS A 28 16.12 8.23 6.99
CA CYS A 28 15.97 7.28 8.09
C CYS A 28 16.49 7.85 9.41
N LYS A 29 17.67 8.48 9.40
CA LYS A 29 18.25 9.17 10.57
C LYS A 29 17.34 10.27 11.11
N ALA A 30 16.64 10.98 10.24
CA ALA A 30 15.78 12.08 10.62
C ALA A 30 14.43 11.64 11.19
N LEU A 31 13.96 10.49 10.71
CA LEU A 31 12.71 9.87 11.14
C LEU A 31 12.93 8.85 12.29
N GLU A 32 14.17 8.65 12.73
CA GLU A 32 14.57 7.68 13.77
C GLU A 32 14.12 6.24 13.48
N ILE A 33 14.03 5.87 12.20
CA ILE A 33 13.67 4.53 11.73
C ILE A 33 14.85 3.88 11.01
N ASN A 34 14.79 2.57 10.79
CA ASN A 34 15.80 1.88 9.98
C ASN A 34 15.40 1.81 8.49
N PRO A 35 16.37 1.62 7.57
CA PRO A 35 16.09 1.56 6.13
C PRO A 35 15.09 0.47 5.74
N SER A 36 15.14 -0.68 6.42
CA SER A 36 14.23 -1.80 6.16
C SER A 36 12.78 -1.42 6.47
N GLU A 37 12.53 -0.79 7.62
CA GLU A 37 11.21 -0.28 8.02
C GLU A 37 10.68 0.75 7.02
N LEU A 38 11.53 1.67 6.54
CA LEU A 38 11.15 2.66 5.54
C LEU A 38 10.75 2.00 4.20
N LEU A 39 11.48 0.96 3.79
CA LEU A 39 11.25 0.25 2.53
C LEU A 39 10.05 -0.71 2.61
N GLU A 40 9.82 -1.36 3.75
CA GLU A 40 8.64 -2.19 4.02
C GLU A 40 7.33 -1.40 3.94
N ILE A 41 7.34 -0.12 4.37
CA ILE A 41 6.19 0.79 4.22
C ILE A 41 5.86 0.98 2.73
N SER A 42 6.84 0.92 1.82
CA SER A 42 6.61 1.03 0.38
C SER A 42 6.01 -0.25 -0.22
N GLU A 43 6.41 -1.42 0.26
CA GLU A 43 5.86 -2.70 -0.22
C GLU A 43 4.41 -2.90 0.23
N LYS A 44 4.05 -2.44 1.44
CA LYS A 44 2.63 -2.37 1.87
C LYS A 44 1.82 -1.32 1.11
N LYS A 45 2.50 -0.38 0.44
CA LYS A 45 1.93 0.57 -0.52
C LYS A 45 2.20 0.13 -1.97
N THR A 46 2.32 -1.17 -2.22
CA THR A 46 2.10 -1.71 -3.56
C THR A 46 0.70 -1.31 -3.99
N SER A 47 0.63 -0.20 -4.71
CA SER A 47 -0.28 0.07 -5.81
C SER A 47 -1.68 -0.55 -5.63
N VAL A 48 -2.45 -0.05 -4.66
CA VAL A 48 -3.89 0.04 -4.92
C VAL A 48 -4.01 1.18 -5.91
N SER A 49 -3.81 0.81 -7.18
CA SER A 49 -4.10 1.67 -8.33
C SER A 49 -5.43 2.36 -8.05
N SER A 50 -5.44 3.69 -8.21
CA SER A 50 -6.62 4.54 -8.07
C SER A 50 -7.83 4.08 -8.92
N SER A 51 -7.65 3.05 -9.75
CA SER A 51 -8.71 2.33 -10.47
C SER A 51 -9.63 1.45 -9.62
N TYR A 52 -9.28 1.09 -8.38
CA TYR A 52 -10.17 0.30 -7.49
C TYR A 52 -10.90 1.17 -6.44
N SER A 53 -11.14 2.44 -6.76
CA SER A 53 -11.86 3.35 -5.85
C SER A 53 -13.22 2.80 -5.43
N GLU A 54 -13.94 2.14 -6.33
CA GLU A 54 -15.30 1.61 -6.07
C GLU A 54 -15.32 0.41 -5.12
N TYR A 55 -14.21 -0.33 -5.00
CA TYR A 55 -14.09 -1.50 -4.13
C TYR A 55 -13.25 -1.23 -2.87
N SER A 56 -12.75 0.00 -2.69
CA SER A 56 -11.91 0.38 -1.55
C SER A 56 -12.61 0.12 -0.22
N ASP A 57 -13.86 0.56 -0.09
CA ASP A 57 -14.70 0.32 1.09
C ASP A 57 -14.93 -1.18 1.36
N LEU A 58 -15.09 -1.99 0.30
CA LEU A 58 -15.27 -3.44 0.43
C LEU A 58 -14.00 -4.11 0.96
N ILE A 59 -12.85 -3.75 0.39
CA ILE A 59 -11.54 -4.30 0.78
C ILE A 59 -11.21 -3.94 2.23
N GLU A 60 -11.47 -2.69 2.65
CA GLU A 60 -11.24 -2.29 4.04
C GLU A 60 -12.16 -3.01 5.03
N LYS A 61 -13.45 -3.16 4.70
CA LYS A 61 -14.40 -3.90 5.55
C LYS A 61 -14.02 -5.38 5.63
N PHE A 62 -13.63 -5.99 4.53
CA PHE A 62 -13.20 -7.40 4.49
C PHE A 62 -11.98 -7.64 5.38
N ARG A 63 -10.98 -6.75 5.33
CA ARG A 63 -9.77 -6.84 6.17
C ARG A 63 -10.04 -6.76 7.68
N LYS A 64 -11.13 -6.11 8.10
CA LYS A 64 -11.53 -6.01 9.51
C LYS A 64 -12.23 -7.26 10.05
N LEU A 65 -12.63 -8.19 9.18
CA LEU A 65 -13.27 -9.44 9.57
C LEU A 65 -12.24 -10.47 10.02
N ASP A 66 -12.65 -11.39 10.91
CA ASP A 66 -11.84 -12.56 11.21
C ASP A 66 -11.82 -13.55 10.03
N LEU A 67 -10.83 -14.44 10.05
CA LEU A 67 -10.57 -15.40 8.98
C LEU A 67 -11.80 -16.28 8.65
N GLY A 68 -12.58 -16.69 9.65
CA GLY A 68 -13.76 -17.52 9.43
C GLY A 68 -14.88 -16.77 8.70
N LYS A 69 -15.10 -15.50 9.06
CA LYS A 69 -16.05 -14.63 8.35
C LYS A 69 -15.59 -14.29 6.94
N GLN A 70 -14.29 -14.10 6.74
CA GLN A 70 -13.70 -13.90 5.41
C GLN A 70 -13.95 -15.10 4.50
N GLN A 71 -13.66 -16.32 4.97
CA GLN A 71 -13.91 -17.56 4.22
C GLN A 71 -15.38 -17.76 3.87
N LYS A 72 -16.29 -17.40 4.78
CA LYS A 72 -17.73 -17.47 4.53
C LYS A 72 -18.17 -16.53 3.39
N LEU A 73 -17.61 -15.33 3.34
CA LEU A 73 -17.87 -14.35 2.27
C LEU A 73 -17.35 -14.84 0.91
N VAL A 74 -16.14 -15.39 0.88
CA VAL A 74 -15.56 -15.98 -0.35
C VAL A 74 -16.46 -17.09 -0.87
N ARG A 75 -16.89 -18.01 -0.01
CA ARG A 75 -17.80 -19.10 -0.41
C ARG A 75 -19.14 -18.60 -0.94
N TYR A 76 -19.66 -17.50 -0.39
CA TYR A 76 -20.89 -16.90 -0.89
C TYR A 76 -20.69 -16.28 -2.29
N LEU A 77 -19.56 -15.61 -2.52
CA LEU A 77 -19.19 -15.11 -3.85
C LEU A 77 -19.03 -16.26 -4.86
N ASP A 78 -18.41 -17.36 -4.48
CA ASP A 78 -18.26 -18.55 -5.35
C ASP A 78 -19.63 -19.10 -5.80
N LEU A 79 -20.62 -19.12 -4.89
CA LEU A 79 -21.98 -19.56 -5.21
C LEU A 79 -22.68 -18.61 -6.20
N LEU A 80 -22.50 -17.30 -6.04
CA LEU A 80 -23.06 -16.30 -6.96
C LEU A 80 -22.43 -16.36 -8.35
N LEU A 81 -21.11 -16.59 -8.42
CA LEU A 81 -20.42 -16.76 -9.70
C LEU A 81 -20.89 -18.01 -10.43
N LEU A 82 -21.12 -19.09 -9.69
CA LEU A 82 -21.70 -20.32 -10.23
C LEU A 82 -23.12 -20.10 -10.78
N GLU A 83 -23.95 -19.32 -10.09
CA GLU A 83 -25.32 -18.98 -10.52
C GLU A 83 -25.32 -18.13 -11.80
N ASN A 84 -24.33 -17.24 -11.96
CA ASN A 84 -24.19 -16.39 -13.15
C ASN A 84 -23.58 -17.13 -14.36
N GLY A 85 -23.20 -18.40 -14.22
CA GLY A 85 -22.57 -19.18 -15.28
C GLY A 85 -21.15 -18.72 -15.64
N GLU A 86 -20.52 -17.93 -14.77
CA GLU A 86 -19.13 -17.51 -14.93
C GLU A 86 -18.21 -18.55 -14.28
N TYR A 87 -17.95 -19.64 -15.00
CA TYR A 87 -16.89 -20.61 -14.71
C TYR A 87 -16.39 -21.33 -15.97
#